data_AF-A4FPD4-F1
#
_entry.id   AF-A4FPD4-F1
#
_cell.length_a   1.000
_cell.length_b   1.000
_cell.length_c   1.000
_cell.angle_alpha   90.00
_cell.angle_beta   90.00
_cell.angle_gamma   90.00
#
_symmetry.space_group_name_H-M   'P 1'
#
loop_
_entity.id
_entity.type
_entity.pdbx_description
1 polymer ?
#
loop_
_entity_poly.entity_id
_entity_poly.type
_entity_poly.pdbx_seq_one_letter_code
_entity_poly.pdbx_strand_id
1 'polypeptide(L)' 'MAFWIVGVGEKVRHATDIRPGAAPAGDWIPTLCEVWIRVPFSTVIGQEPKSKDVTERCPNCTEAVSQRKYRDINWDF' A
#
# COMPACT_ATOMS: atom_id res chain seq x y z
N MET A 1 -11.84 0.92 5.02
CA MET A 1 -10.94 1.97 4.52
C MET A 1 -9.84 1.25 3.77
N ALA A 2 -9.37 1.80 2.65
CA ALA A 2 -8.30 1.21 1.86
C ALA A 2 -7.02 2.05 1.99
N PHE A 3 -5.89 1.38 2.18
CA PHE A 3 -4.57 1.99 2.30
C PHE A 3 -3.75 1.64 1.06
N TRP A 4 -3.35 2.67 0.32
CA TRP A 4 -2.53 2.51 -0.88
C TRP A 4 -1.06 2.58 -0.52
N ILE A 5 -0.42 1.42 -0.50
CA ILE A 5 0.98 1.28 -0.12
C ILE A 5 1.82 0.77 -1.29
N VAL A 6 3.09 1.15 -1.32
CA VAL A 6 4.07 0.56 -2.25
C VAL A 6 4.80 -0.54 -1.50
N GLY A 7 4.58 -1.80 -1.90
CA GLY A 7 5.28 -2.94 -1.32
C GLY A 7 6.78 -2.91 -1.59
N VAL A 8 7.56 -3.68 -0.81
CA VAL A 8 9.02 -3.77 -1.04
C VAL A 8 9.31 -4.33 -2.43
N GLY A 9 9.91 -3.50 -3.30
CA GLY A 9 10.28 -3.85 -4.67
C GLY A 9 9.20 -3.59 -5.71
N GLU A 10 8.02 -3.10 -5.29
CA GLU A 10 6.92 -2.77 -6.19
C GLU A 10 7.11 -1.40 -6.86
N LYS A 11 6.55 -1.26 -8.06
CA LYS A 11 6.54 0.00 -8.83
C LYS A 11 5.17 0.67 -8.88
N VAL A 12 4.15 0.03 -8.31
CA VAL A 12 2.77 0.49 -8.27
C VAL A 12 2.23 0.38 -6.85
N ARG A 13 1.26 1.21 -6.50
CA ARG A 13 0.54 1.11 -5.23
C ARG A 13 -0.51 0.01 -5.29
N HIS A 14 -0.49 -0.87 -4.31
CA HIS A 14 -1.60 -1.80 -4.06
C HIS A 14 -2.42 -1.30 -2.88
N ALA A 15 -3.73 -1.54 -2.96
CA ALA A 15 -4.65 -1.24 -1.87
C ALA A 15 -4.73 -2.44 -0.92
N THR A 16 -4.75 -2.20 0.38
CA THR A 16 -5.07 -3.20 1.41
C THR A 16 -6.07 -2.61 2.40
N ASP A 17 -6.89 -3.44 3.03
CA ASP A 17 -7.74 -3.04 4.16
C ASP A 17 -7.04 -3.23 5.52
N ILE A 18 -5.81 -3.78 5.51
CA ILE A 18 -4.96 -3.90 6.70
C ILE A 18 -4.38 -2.53 7.03
N ARG A 19 -4.58 -2.11 8.29
CA ARG A 19 -4.06 -0.84 8.78
C ARG A 19 -2.53 -0.84 8.78
N PRO A 20 -1.86 0.20 8.25
CA PRO A 20 -0.41 0.37 8.37
C PRO A 20 0.04 0.31 9.83
N GLY A 21 1.09 -0.46 10.10
CA GLY A 21 1.58 -0.75 11.46
C GLY A 21 0.90 -1.94 12.15
N ALA A 22 -0.14 -2.55 11.56
CA ALA A 22 -0.73 -3.79 12.08
C ALA A 22 0.15 -5.04 11.81
N ALA A 23 1.02 -4.96 10.81
CA ALA A 23 2.02 -5.98 10.49
C ALA A 23 3.44 -5.36 10.54
N PRO A 24 4.45 -6.11 11.04
CA PRO A 24 5.86 -5.71 10.97
C PRO A 24 6.33 -5.39 9.55
N ALA A 25 7.33 -4.51 9.44
CA ALA A 25 8.01 -4.29 8.17
C ALA A 25 8.70 -5.58 7.70
N GLY A 26 8.59 -5.88 6.41
CA GLY A 26 9.10 -7.11 5.80
C GLY A 26 8.10 -8.28 5.77
N ASP A 27 7.04 -8.24 6.59
CA ASP A 27 6.00 -9.27 6.59
C ASP A 27 5.15 -9.20 5.33
N TRP A 28 4.53 -10.32 4.98
CA TRP A 28 3.61 -10.42 3.85
C TRP A 28 2.19 -10.03 4.28
N ILE A 29 1.56 -9.15 3.50
CA ILE A 29 0.15 -8.81 3.67
C ILE A 29 -0.63 -9.00 2.36
N PRO A 30 -1.90 -9.41 2.42
CA PRO A 30 -2.77 -9.46 1.26
C PRO A 30 -3.19 -8.05 0.81
N THR A 31 -3.34 -7.90 -0.50
CA THR A 31 -3.94 -6.72 -1.13
C THR A 31 -5.35 -7.02 -1.60
N LEU A 32 -6.12 -5.99 -1.95
CA LEU A 32 -7.49 -6.15 -2.44
C LEU A 32 -7.58 -6.90 -3.78
N CYS A 33 -6.49 -6.96 -4.55
CA CYS A 33 -6.39 -7.77 -5.77
C CYS A 33 -5.76 -9.15 -5.52
N GLU A 34 -5.71 -9.61 -4.26
CA GLU A 34 -5.22 -10.93 -3.85
C GLU A 34 -3.72 -11.19 -4.10
N VAL A 35 -3.00 -10.21 -4.64
CA VAL A 35 -1.54 -10.21 -4.69
C VAL A 35 -1.02 -9.94 -3.29
N TRP A 36 -0.08 -10.75 -2.84
CA TRP A 36 0.62 -10.52 -1.58
C TRP A 36 1.80 -9.59 -1.83
N ILE A 37 1.98 -8.63 -0.93
CA ILE A 37 3.12 -7.71 -0.95
C ILE A 37 3.83 -7.70 0.40
N ARG A 38 5.13 -7.41 0.38
CA ARG A 38 5.89 -7.20 1.62
C ARG A 38 5.68 -5.79 2.15
N VAL A 39 5.39 -5.68 3.44
CA VAL A 39 5.23 -4.40 4.13
C VAL A 39 6.54 -3.62 4.01
N PRO A 40 6.51 -2.40 3.46
CA PRO A 40 7.70 -1.55 3.38
C PRO A 40 8.21 -1.12 4.76
N PHE A 41 9.50 -0.80 4.82
CA PHE A 41 10.13 -0.25 6.02
C PHE A 41 9.78 1.23 6.16
N SER A 42 9.46 1.65 7.38
CA SER A 42 9.21 3.05 7.69
C SER A 42 10.41 3.94 7.34
N THR A 43 10.10 5.13 6.83
CA THR A 43 11.06 6.18 6.55
C THR A 43 11.63 6.70 7.84
N VAL A 44 12.95 6.80 7.86
CA VAL A 44 13.68 7.39 8.98
C VAL A 44 13.27 8.86 9.11
N ILE A 45 13.01 9.30 10.34
CA ILE A 45 12.62 10.69 10.63
C ILE A 45 13.59 11.67 9.96
N GLY A 46 13.06 12.64 9.21
CA GLY A 46 13.83 13.63 8.47
C GLY A 46 14.24 13.20 7.05
N GLN A 47 13.92 11.98 6.63
CA GLN A 47 14.05 11.53 5.24
C GLN A 47 12.71 11.57 4.53
N GLU A 48 12.77 11.55 3.19
CA GLU A 48 11.58 11.42 2.36
C GLU A 48 11.28 9.94 2.05
N PRO A 49 10.00 9.53 2.03
CA PRO A 49 9.59 8.21 1.60
C PRO A 49 10.07 7.87 0.20
N LYS A 50 10.66 6.67 0.05
CA LYS A 50 11.02 6.15 -1.28
C LYS A 50 9.79 5.95 -2.17
N SER A 51 8.61 5.80 -1.56
CA SER A 51 7.34 5.65 -2.26
C SER A 51 6.72 6.98 -2.73
N LYS A 52 7.28 8.14 -2.36
CA LYS A 52 6.64 9.44 -2.60
C LYS A 52 6.35 9.69 -4.10
N ASP A 53 7.26 9.26 -4.96
CA ASP A 53 7.19 9.51 -6.41
C ASP A 53 6.36 8.43 -7.15
N VAL A 54 5.97 7.37 -6.44
CA VAL A 54 5.12 6.31 -6.99
C VAL A 54 3.67 6.76 -6.92
N THR A 55 3.15 7.23 -8.06
CA THR A 55 1.77 7.70 -8.19
C THR A 55 0.84 6.65 -8.82
N GLU A 56 1.40 5.69 -9.56
CA GLU A 56 0.64 4.64 -10.23
C GLU A 56 -0.05 3.72 -9.22
N ARG A 57 -1.34 3.43 -9.46
CA ARG A 57 -2.17 2.54 -8.65
C ARG A 57 -2.50 1.28 -9.44
N CYS A 58 -2.46 0.13 -8.79
CA CYS A 58 -2.87 -1.13 -9.38
C CYS A 58 -4.34 -1.03 -9.87
N PRO A 59 -4.64 -1.35 -11.15
CA PRO A 59 -5.99 -1.22 -11.71
C PRO A 59 -6.99 -2.15 -11.01
N ASN A 60 -6.59 -3.38 -10.70
CA ASN A 60 -7.44 -4.36 -10.01
C ASN A 60 -7.80 -3.90 -8.58
N CYS A 61 -6.83 -3.31 -7.87
CA CYS A 61 -7.09 -2.70 -6.57
C CYS A 61 -8.02 -1.49 -6.71
N THR A 62 -7.87 -0.70 -7.78
CA THR A 62 -8.69 0.51 -8.01
C THR A 62 -10.15 0.13 -8.23
N GLU A 63 -10.39 -0.91 -9.03
CA GLU A 63 -11.71 -1.48 -9.23
C GLU A 63 -12.31 -1.98 -7.91
N ALA A 64 -11.55 -2.77 -7.14
CA ALA A 64 -12.01 -3.31 -5.86
C ALA A 64 -12.36 -2.20 -4.85
N VAL A 65 -11.55 -1.12 -4.77
CA VAL A 65 -11.84 0.05 -3.92
C VAL A 65 -13.14 0.72 -4.33
N SER A 66 -13.35 0.92 -5.62
CA SER A 66 -14.55 1.56 -6.18
C SER A 66 -15.81 0.71 -5.94
N GLN A 67 -15.76 -0.58 -6.27
CA GLN A 67 -16.89 -1.51 -6.09
C GLN A 67 -17.33 -1.62 -4.63
N ARG A 68 -16.35 -1.68 -3.70
CA ARG A 68 -16.61 -1.79 -2.25
C ARG A 68 -16.87 -0.44 -1.58
N LYS A 69 -16.77 0.67 -2.32
CA LYS A 69 -16.95 2.06 -1.83
C LYS A 69 -16.08 2.37 -0.61
N TYR A 70 -14.84 1.88 -0.61
CA TYR A 70 -13.92 2.23 0.46
C TYR A 70 -13.58 3.73 0.39
N ARG A 71 -13.55 4.40 1.55
CA ARG A 71 -12.69 5.57 1.71
C ARG A 71 -11.24 5.12 1.60
N ASP A 72 -10.41 5.85 0.88
CA ASP A 72 -9.03 5.48 0.64
C ASP A 72 -8.03 6.60 0.95
N ILE A 73 -6.79 6.22 1.23
CA ILE A 73 -5.67 7.14 1.48
C ILE A 73 -4.37 6.56 0.94
N ASN A 74 -3.52 7.41 0.36
CA ASN A 74 -2.14 7.05 0.07
C ASN A 74 -1.35 7.00 1.38
N TRP A 75 -0.72 5.86 1.64
CA TRP A 75 0.11 5.68 2.82
C TRP A 75 1.55 5.45 2.41
N ASP A 76 2.36 6.48 2.63
CA ASP A 76 3.77 6.45 2.33
C ASP A 76 4.58 5.94 3.51
N PHE A 77 5.57 5.11 3.19
CA PHE A 77 6.48 4.52 4.17
C PHE A 77 7.80 5.18 4.06
#